data_AF-A0A2H1FF65-F1
#
_entry.id   AF-A0A2H1FF65-F1
#
_cell.length_a   1.000
_cell.length_b   1.000
_cell.length_c   1.000
_cell.angle_alpha   90.00
_cell.angle_beta   90.00
_cell.angle_gamma   90.00
#
_symmetry.space_group_name_H-M   'P 1'
#
loop_
_entity.id
_entity.type
_entity.pdbx_description
1 polymer ?
#
loop_
_entity_poly.entity_id
_entity_poly.type
_entity_poly.pdbx_seq_one_letter_code
_entity_poly.pdbx_strand_id
1 'polypeptide(L)'
;MFYVIESIHADTINMKKHNRYRSYWLILIFSLILISSSLVITLSSKTLTNTATGTLVPTQIVSLHNTTRSTDLSARLGGNATGIYYPLYSLSELPQVLAAKQAFPNVPFMVNINPSSGPGSSASAAWATAITQLKSAGAVVTGYVPTGYGTGRTISNVEGMISSYNQFYPNMLDGIMFDEVSGSCSEFSFYQTVSNYARSLGYSYIRANPGSSICQTDVPLFNHIAIYESAGYPSESTLASNTYYPQYSKSVVGFGATVHTQPTYDPTWLHMATKYLKWVYITDQTEPNPYAVFPAYFNQYLTYLTILQKHHHFLSVNAVDTDGRPIHGMGIWLEMPSGDIIKKAFTPHTFTVKSDAQYRVVLANFREHVFDHWQDQTNNTDRHRIIFITGNTTLVGVYLEQSCHINQINKCNESDFCLPWDGLAWHNKDQDHCGTNRTQYFHR
;
A
#
# COMPACT_ATOMS: atom_id res chain seq x y z
N MET A 1 26.03 -28.17 56.74
CA MET A 1 26.39 -29.51 57.27
C MET A 1 26.37 -30.42 56.04
N PHE A 2 27.42 -30.72 55.28
CA PHE A 2 28.88 -30.88 55.44
C PHE A 2 29.65 -29.96 54.45
N TYR A 3 30.69 -29.23 54.86
CA TYR A 3 32.15 -29.50 54.69
C TYR A 3 32.59 -29.60 53.20
N VAL A 4 33.20 -28.59 52.56
CA VAL A 4 34.53 -27.91 52.70
C VAL A 4 35.69 -28.73 52.14
N ILE A 5 36.50 -28.11 51.25
CA ILE A 5 37.99 -28.07 51.12
C ILE A 5 38.29 -27.48 49.71
N GLU A 6 38.60 -26.17 49.57
CA GLU A 6 39.95 -25.53 49.50
C GLU A 6 40.92 -26.18 48.47
N SER A 7 41.25 -25.54 47.34
CA SER A 7 42.14 -24.38 47.05
C SER A 7 43.64 -24.75 46.87
N ILE A 8 44.39 -23.87 46.17
CA ILE A 8 45.84 -23.85 45.81
C ILE A 8 46.08 -24.25 44.33
N HIS A 9 46.30 -23.34 43.36
CA HIS A 9 47.35 -22.33 43.09
C HIS A 9 48.49 -22.81 42.17
N ALA A 10 48.82 -21.90 41.24
CA ALA A 10 50.13 -21.60 40.65
C ALA A 10 50.63 -22.38 39.41
N ASP A 11 50.63 -21.61 38.32
CA ASP A 11 51.80 -21.21 37.54
C ASP A 11 52.15 -21.83 36.18
N THR A 12 52.53 -20.86 35.35
CA THR A 12 52.88 -20.80 33.94
C THR A 12 54.25 -21.41 33.67
N ILE A 13 54.39 -22.24 32.64
CA ILE A 13 55.65 -22.34 31.86
C ILE A 13 55.37 -22.56 30.37
N ASN A 14 56.03 -21.69 29.61
CA ASN A 14 56.19 -21.53 28.17
C ASN A 14 57.18 -22.59 27.62
N MET A 15 56.92 -23.26 26.48
CA MET A 15 58.02 -23.70 25.59
C MET A 15 57.62 -24.16 24.17
N LYS A 16 58.34 -23.58 23.22
CA LYS A 16 58.48 -23.84 21.77
C LYS A 16 58.89 -25.27 21.39
N LYS A 17 58.47 -25.74 20.21
CA LYS A 17 59.29 -26.22 19.04
C LYS A 17 58.37 -26.91 18.01
N HIS A 18 58.24 -26.38 16.79
CA HIS A 18 59.06 -26.66 15.58
C HIS A 18 59.03 -28.11 15.03
N ASN A 19 58.37 -28.31 13.88
CA ASN A 19 58.95 -28.86 12.62
C ASN A 19 57.85 -28.89 11.54
N ARG A 20 57.92 -28.10 10.45
CA ARG A 20 58.76 -28.22 9.21
C ARG A 20 58.30 -29.32 8.26
N TYR A 21 57.82 -28.92 7.08
CA TYR A 21 58.16 -29.31 5.69
C TYR A 21 57.41 -28.27 4.80
N ARG A 22 57.95 -27.24 4.10
CA ARG A 22 59.02 -27.09 3.08
C ARG A 22 58.95 -28.17 2.00
N SER A 23 58.95 -27.93 0.68
CA SER A 23 59.09 -26.78 -0.25
C SER A 23 58.69 -27.33 -1.66
N TYR A 24 58.36 -26.54 -2.70
CA TYR A 24 59.20 -26.05 -3.83
C TYR A 24 58.23 -25.25 -4.76
N TRP A 25 58.37 -23.94 -5.06
CA TRP A 25 59.29 -23.23 -6.02
C TRP A 25 59.25 -23.82 -7.45
N LEU A 26 59.08 -23.14 -8.61
CA LEU A 26 59.53 -21.83 -9.17
C LEU A 26 58.68 -21.49 -10.45
N ILE A 27 58.18 -20.25 -10.69
CA ILE A 27 58.60 -19.11 -11.59
C ILE A 27 58.30 -19.20 -13.13
N LEU A 28 57.83 -18.05 -13.68
CA LEU A 28 57.98 -17.42 -15.03
C LEU A 28 56.69 -17.40 -15.88
N ILE A 29 56.26 -16.37 -16.65
CA ILE A 29 56.66 -14.98 -17.00
C ILE A 29 55.44 -14.30 -17.68
N PHE A 30 55.41 -12.95 -17.68
CA PHE A 30 54.50 -12.02 -18.38
C PHE A 30 54.43 -12.16 -19.93
N SER A 31 53.27 -11.86 -20.56
CA SER A 31 53.09 -10.79 -21.59
C SER A 31 51.70 -10.79 -22.28
N LEU A 32 51.24 -9.59 -22.65
CA LEU A 32 49.98 -9.14 -23.28
C LEU A 32 49.54 -9.88 -24.56
N ILE A 33 48.23 -9.83 -24.88
CA ILE A 33 47.66 -9.30 -26.14
C ILE A 33 46.13 -9.06 -26.00
N LEU A 34 45.71 -7.86 -26.39
CA LEU A 34 44.32 -7.42 -26.64
C LEU A 34 43.79 -8.04 -27.94
N ILE A 35 42.60 -8.64 -27.92
CA ILE A 35 41.71 -8.68 -29.11
C ILE A 35 40.26 -8.45 -28.66
N SER A 36 39.74 -7.31 -29.07
CA SER A 36 38.33 -6.96 -29.19
C SER A 36 37.60 -7.90 -30.14
N SER A 37 36.40 -8.37 -29.80
CA SER A 37 35.35 -8.72 -30.78
C SER A 37 34.01 -8.89 -30.09
N SER A 38 33.10 -7.95 -30.36
CA SER A 38 31.68 -8.02 -30.07
C SER A 38 31.06 -9.26 -30.72
N LEU A 39 30.45 -10.15 -29.93
CA LEU A 39 29.59 -11.21 -30.46
C LEU A 39 28.14 -10.74 -30.43
N VAL A 40 27.68 -10.20 -31.55
CA VAL A 40 26.27 -10.06 -31.89
C VAL A 40 25.76 -11.46 -32.23
N ILE A 41 24.91 -12.03 -31.39
CA ILE A 41 24.20 -13.28 -31.72
C ILE A 41 22.96 -12.90 -32.53
N THR A 42 23.07 -13.02 -33.84
CA THR A 42 21.95 -13.00 -34.78
C THR A 42 21.23 -14.36 -34.71
N LEU A 43 20.01 -14.38 -34.14
CA LEU A 43 19.14 -15.55 -34.20
C LEU A 43 18.59 -15.71 -35.62
N SER A 44 19.18 -16.62 -36.39
CA SER A 44 18.61 -17.10 -37.65
C SER A 44 17.64 -18.25 -37.35
N SER A 45 16.36 -18.04 -37.65
CA SER A 45 15.31 -19.06 -37.53
C SER A 45 15.60 -20.23 -38.48
N LYS A 46 16.03 -21.37 -37.96
CA LYS A 46 16.02 -22.65 -38.68
C LYS A 46 14.73 -23.38 -38.36
N THR A 47 13.86 -23.47 -39.36
CA THR A 47 12.68 -24.33 -39.39
C THR A 47 13.12 -25.80 -39.38
N LEU A 48 12.83 -26.51 -38.30
CA LEU A 48 12.87 -27.97 -38.23
C LEU A 48 11.43 -28.48 -38.32
N THR A 49 11.07 -29.02 -39.47
CA THR A 49 9.85 -29.80 -39.66
C THR A 49 10.02 -31.14 -38.97
N ASN A 50 9.28 -31.39 -37.90
CA ASN A 50 9.12 -32.74 -37.37
C ASN A 50 7.63 -33.05 -37.19
N THR A 51 7.20 -34.07 -37.91
CA THR A 51 5.84 -34.60 -37.97
C THR A 51 5.57 -35.37 -36.68
N ALA A 52 4.66 -34.90 -35.84
CA ALA A 52 4.07 -35.69 -34.77
C ALA A 52 2.64 -35.23 -34.51
N THR A 53 1.69 -36.11 -34.81
CA THR A 53 0.28 -36.02 -34.46
C THR A 53 0.10 -36.04 -32.95
N GLY A 54 -0.30 -34.90 -32.38
CA GLY A 54 -0.68 -34.76 -30.98
C GLY A 54 -1.44 -33.45 -30.81
N THR A 55 -2.68 -33.54 -30.33
CA THR A 55 -3.60 -32.44 -30.12
C THR A 55 -2.99 -31.41 -29.16
N LEU A 56 -2.53 -30.27 -29.68
CA LEU A 56 -2.00 -29.15 -28.90
C LEU A 56 -3.15 -28.29 -28.39
N VAL A 57 -3.36 -28.31 -27.07
CA VAL A 57 -4.06 -27.23 -26.35
C VAL A 57 -3.21 -25.97 -26.51
N PRO A 58 -3.75 -24.82 -26.95
CA PRO A 58 -2.93 -23.63 -27.14
C PRO A 58 -2.46 -23.12 -25.78
N THR A 59 -1.16 -23.30 -25.51
CA THR A 59 -0.47 -22.60 -24.44
C THR A 59 -0.46 -21.12 -24.82
N GLN A 60 -1.22 -20.29 -24.11
CA GLN A 60 -1.10 -18.84 -24.22
C GLN A 60 0.34 -18.46 -23.90
N ILE A 61 1.11 -18.07 -24.91
CA ILE A 61 2.31 -17.28 -24.72
C ILE A 61 1.82 -15.94 -24.15
N VAL A 62 1.97 -15.78 -22.84
CA VAL A 62 1.76 -14.48 -22.19
C VAL A 62 2.77 -13.53 -22.80
N SER A 63 2.30 -12.65 -23.68
CA SER A 63 3.07 -11.51 -24.16
C SER A 63 3.53 -10.73 -22.94
N LEU A 64 4.84 -10.72 -22.67
CA LEU A 64 5.47 -9.84 -21.70
C LEU A 64 5.16 -8.40 -22.11
N HIS A 65 4.08 -7.86 -21.54
CA HIS A 65 3.84 -6.43 -21.57
C HIS A 65 4.98 -5.80 -20.79
N ASN A 66 5.94 -5.21 -21.49
CA ASN A 66 6.84 -4.19 -20.95
C ASN A 66 6.00 -2.95 -20.60
N THR A 67 5.15 -3.08 -19.58
CA THR A 67 4.53 -1.93 -18.93
C THR A 67 5.62 -1.35 -18.04
N THR A 68 6.19 -0.22 -18.45
CA THR A 68 7.09 0.57 -17.61
C THR A 68 6.37 0.85 -16.30
N ARG A 69 6.80 0.21 -15.21
CA ARG A 69 6.16 0.37 -13.89
C ARG A 69 6.47 1.76 -13.36
N SER A 70 5.49 2.38 -12.71
CA SER A 70 5.68 3.71 -12.14
C SER A 70 6.81 3.71 -11.12
N THR A 71 7.75 4.64 -11.28
CA THR A 71 8.81 4.89 -10.29
C THR A 71 8.28 5.70 -9.10
N ASP A 72 7.12 6.35 -9.26
CA ASP A 72 6.48 7.13 -8.21
C ASP A 72 6.07 6.23 -7.02
N LEU A 73 6.44 6.66 -5.81
CA LEU A 73 6.16 5.92 -4.59
C LEU A 73 4.66 5.85 -4.31
N SER A 74 3.91 6.93 -4.53
CA SER A 74 2.47 6.97 -4.25
C SER A 74 1.70 5.97 -5.11
N ALA A 75 2.07 5.85 -6.39
CA ALA A 75 1.53 4.85 -7.30
C ALA A 75 1.86 3.42 -6.84
N ARG A 76 3.10 3.14 -6.42
CA ARG A 76 3.52 1.80 -5.94
C ARG A 76 2.86 1.41 -4.61
N LEU A 77 2.53 2.39 -3.76
CA LEU A 77 1.78 2.18 -2.53
C LEU A 77 0.30 1.80 -2.81
N GLY A 78 -0.25 2.13 -3.98
CA GLY A 78 -1.59 1.70 -4.42
C GLY A 78 -2.74 2.20 -3.54
N GLY A 79 -2.68 3.46 -3.12
CA GLY A 79 -3.78 4.16 -2.43
C GLY A 79 -4.28 3.42 -1.17
N ASN A 80 -5.58 3.16 -1.08
CA ASN A 80 -6.20 2.46 0.07
C ASN A 80 -6.31 0.94 -0.09
N ALA A 81 -5.87 0.38 -1.23
CA ALA A 81 -5.98 -1.06 -1.48
C ALA A 81 -5.13 -1.86 -0.48
N THR A 82 -5.66 -2.91 0.15
CA THR A 82 -4.83 -3.83 0.94
C THR A 82 -3.83 -4.50 0.02
N GLY A 83 -2.56 -4.45 0.40
CA GLY A 83 -1.47 -5.15 -0.23
C GLY A 83 -0.75 -6.06 0.76
N ILE A 84 0.44 -6.50 0.36
CA ILE A 84 1.26 -7.37 1.19
C ILE A 84 2.51 -6.62 1.65
N TYR A 85 3.01 -7.02 2.82
CA TYR A 85 4.38 -6.76 3.23
C TYR A 85 5.15 -8.08 3.19
N TYR A 86 6.42 -8.04 2.79
CA TYR A 86 7.29 -9.21 2.74
C TYR A 86 8.62 -8.91 3.45
N PRO A 87 8.98 -9.65 4.52
CA PRO A 87 10.30 -9.58 5.15
C PRO A 87 11.33 -10.36 4.34
N LEU A 88 12.00 -9.72 3.39
CA LEU A 88 13.05 -10.36 2.61
C LEU A 88 14.36 -10.37 3.41
N TYR A 89 14.50 -11.37 4.29
CA TYR A 89 15.65 -11.50 5.19
C TYR A 89 16.71 -12.46 4.64
N SER A 90 16.38 -13.23 3.60
CA SER A 90 17.35 -13.99 2.81
C SER A 90 17.22 -13.69 1.32
N LEU A 91 18.34 -13.41 0.65
CA LEU A 91 18.37 -13.26 -0.80
C LEU A 91 17.99 -14.56 -1.55
N SER A 92 17.98 -15.71 -0.88
CA SER A 92 17.52 -16.97 -1.48
C SER A 92 16.04 -16.96 -1.86
N GLU A 93 15.24 -16.08 -1.26
CA GLU A 93 13.79 -15.97 -1.52
C GLU A 93 13.46 -14.94 -2.61
N LEU A 94 14.44 -14.12 -3.02
CA LEU A 94 14.25 -13.06 -4.00
C LEU A 94 13.61 -13.54 -5.32
N PRO A 95 13.98 -14.71 -5.90
CA PRO A 95 13.34 -15.19 -7.12
C PRO A 95 11.82 -15.37 -6.97
N GLN A 96 11.36 -15.96 -5.86
CA GLN A 96 9.94 -16.19 -5.58
C GLN A 96 9.20 -14.88 -5.33
N VAL A 97 9.81 -13.94 -4.61
CA VAL A 97 9.25 -12.60 -4.36
C VAL A 97 9.06 -11.81 -5.66
N LEU A 98 10.07 -11.82 -6.54
CA LEU A 98 9.99 -11.18 -7.85
C LEU A 98 8.92 -11.85 -8.74
N ALA A 99 8.89 -13.18 -8.77
CA ALA A 99 7.88 -13.92 -9.54
C ALA A 99 6.45 -13.59 -9.07
N ALA A 100 6.23 -13.52 -7.76
CA ALA A 100 4.94 -13.13 -7.18
C ALA A 100 4.57 -11.69 -7.57
N LYS A 101 5.49 -10.72 -7.45
CA LYS A 101 5.19 -9.34 -7.85
C LYS A 101 4.90 -9.19 -9.35
N GLN A 102 5.62 -9.93 -10.19
CA GLN A 102 5.39 -9.94 -11.64
C GLN A 102 4.02 -10.55 -12.00
N ALA A 103 3.61 -11.62 -11.33
CA ALA A 103 2.31 -12.27 -11.54
C ALA A 103 1.14 -11.42 -11.03
N PHE A 104 1.33 -10.64 -9.96
CA PHE A 104 0.30 -9.81 -9.32
C PHE A 104 0.68 -8.33 -9.34
N PRO A 105 0.79 -7.71 -10.52
CA PRO A 105 1.40 -6.40 -10.66
C PRO A 105 0.64 -5.26 -9.98
N ASN A 106 -0.67 -5.41 -9.81
CA ASN A 106 -1.54 -4.37 -9.23
C ASN A 106 -1.68 -4.50 -7.71
N VAL A 107 -1.27 -5.62 -7.11
CA VAL A 107 -1.27 -5.76 -5.66
C VAL A 107 -0.14 -4.90 -5.10
N PRO A 108 -0.41 -3.95 -4.17
CA PRO A 108 0.64 -3.19 -3.50
C PRO A 108 1.56 -4.15 -2.77
N PHE A 109 2.86 -3.95 -2.91
CA PHE A 109 3.86 -4.92 -2.48
C PHE A 109 5.01 -4.18 -1.82
N MET A 110 5.10 -4.31 -0.50
CA MET A 110 6.18 -3.75 0.29
C MET A 110 7.19 -4.85 0.63
N VAL A 111 8.48 -4.57 0.45
CA VAL A 111 9.56 -5.49 0.79
C VAL A 111 10.49 -4.82 1.77
N ASN A 112 10.68 -5.43 2.93
CA ASN A 112 11.64 -4.98 3.92
C ASN A 112 12.93 -5.80 3.78
N ILE A 113 14.03 -5.16 3.44
CA ILE A 113 15.33 -5.83 3.34
C ILE A 113 16.04 -5.81 4.68
N ASN A 114 16.80 -6.86 4.94
CA ASN A 114 17.63 -6.96 6.14
C ASN A 114 19.00 -7.59 5.83
N PRO A 115 19.97 -6.80 5.34
CA PRO A 115 21.28 -7.34 4.98
C PRO A 115 22.02 -8.09 6.10
N SER A 116 21.98 -7.57 7.33
CA SER A 116 22.69 -8.15 8.47
C SER A 116 22.17 -7.61 9.81
N SER A 117 20.89 -7.82 10.11
CA SER A 117 20.20 -7.19 11.25
C SER A 117 20.37 -5.67 11.25
N GLY A 118 20.22 -5.08 10.06
CA GLY A 118 20.69 -3.74 9.71
C GLY A 118 21.40 -3.70 8.36
N PRO A 119 22.05 -2.56 8.02
CA PRO A 119 22.68 -2.33 6.72
C PRO A 119 23.93 -3.18 6.46
N GLY A 120 24.51 -3.79 7.50
CA GLY A 120 25.83 -4.42 7.46
C GLY A 120 26.97 -3.43 7.70
N SER A 121 28.21 -3.89 7.56
CA SER A 121 29.42 -3.06 7.74
C SER A 121 29.95 -2.42 6.45
N SER A 122 29.43 -2.85 5.29
CA SER A 122 29.80 -2.34 3.96
C SER A 122 28.68 -2.59 2.95
N ALA A 123 28.72 -1.88 1.83
CA ALA A 123 27.76 -2.07 0.74
C ALA A 123 27.87 -3.46 0.11
N SER A 124 26.72 -4.11 -0.14
CA SER A 124 26.67 -5.41 -0.81
C SER A 124 26.12 -5.26 -2.24
N ALA A 125 26.91 -5.68 -3.22
CA ALA A 125 26.48 -5.69 -4.63
C ALA A 125 25.26 -6.58 -4.88
N ALA A 126 25.11 -7.67 -4.11
CA ALA A 126 23.98 -8.57 -4.21
C ALA A 126 22.68 -7.89 -3.73
N TRP A 127 22.74 -7.18 -2.60
CA TRP A 127 21.60 -6.39 -2.11
C TRP A 127 21.28 -5.22 -3.04
N ALA A 128 22.28 -4.51 -3.56
CA ALA A 128 22.06 -3.44 -4.55
C ALA A 128 21.34 -3.96 -5.81
N THR A 129 21.72 -5.15 -6.29
CA THR A 129 21.05 -5.82 -7.40
C THR A 129 19.60 -6.18 -7.05
N ALA A 130 19.38 -6.75 -5.86
CA ALA A 130 18.04 -7.13 -5.40
C ALA A 130 17.11 -5.92 -5.27
N ILE A 131 17.58 -4.81 -4.68
CA ILE A 131 16.81 -3.57 -4.54
C ILE A 131 16.41 -3.04 -5.92
N THR A 132 17.35 -3.02 -6.88
CA THR A 132 17.09 -2.58 -8.26
C THR A 132 16.01 -3.45 -8.92
N GLN A 133 16.09 -4.77 -8.78
CA GLN A 133 15.10 -5.70 -9.35
C GLN A 133 13.71 -5.51 -8.72
N LEU A 134 13.64 -5.39 -7.39
CA LEU A 134 12.39 -5.17 -6.65
C LEU A 134 11.74 -3.85 -7.07
N LYS A 135 12.50 -2.76 -7.16
CA LYS A 135 11.98 -1.46 -7.60
C LYS A 135 11.53 -1.47 -9.05
N SER A 136 12.28 -2.15 -9.93
CA SER A 136 11.89 -2.32 -11.33
C SER A 136 10.59 -3.12 -11.47
N ALA A 137 10.34 -4.07 -10.57
CA ALA A 137 9.07 -4.80 -10.48
C ALA A 137 7.92 -3.98 -9.86
N GLY A 138 8.20 -2.76 -9.38
CA GLY A 138 7.21 -1.87 -8.77
C GLY A 138 6.93 -2.16 -7.30
N ALA A 139 7.80 -2.87 -6.59
CA ALA A 139 7.71 -3.01 -5.13
C ALA A 139 8.21 -1.75 -4.41
N VAL A 140 7.66 -1.45 -3.23
CA VAL A 140 8.20 -0.45 -2.30
C VAL A 140 9.25 -1.12 -1.42
N VAL A 141 10.45 -0.55 -1.29
CA VAL A 141 11.57 -1.19 -0.60
C VAL A 141 12.03 -0.37 0.60
N THR A 142 12.06 -0.98 1.79
CA THR A 142 12.52 -0.36 3.05
C THR A 142 13.70 -1.10 3.66
N GLY A 143 14.58 -0.38 4.36
CA GLY A 143 15.70 -0.98 5.11
C GLY A 143 15.38 -1.19 6.59
N TYR A 144 15.67 -2.39 7.12
CA TYR A 144 15.49 -2.75 8.53
C TYR A 144 16.48 -2.03 9.46
N VAL A 145 15.99 -1.41 10.53
CA VAL A 145 16.77 -0.80 11.61
C VAL A 145 16.16 -1.15 12.97
N PRO A 146 16.85 -1.91 13.83
CA PRO A 146 16.36 -2.21 15.17
C PRO A 146 16.48 -0.99 16.09
N THR A 147 15.48 -0.75 16.93
CA THR A 147 15.44 0.40 17.85
C THR A 147 15.61 0.02 19.32
N GLY A 148 15.59 -1.27 19.66
CA GLY A 148 15.69 -1.73 21.04
C GLY A 148 14.62 -1.10 21.96
N TYR A 149 13.39 -0.93 21.46
CA TYR A 149 12.27 -0.35 22.18
C TYR A 149 12.51 1.09 22.66
N GLY A 150 13.37 1.85 21.97
CA GLY A 150 13.70 3.26 22.28
C GLY A 150 14.67 3.46 23.44
N THR A 151 14.88 2.42 24.26
CA THR A 151 15.71 2.47 25.47
C THR A 151 16.96 1.59 25.37
N GLY A 152 16.90 0.51 24.59
CA GLY A 152 18.01 -0.42 24.37
C GLY A 152 19.05 0.05 23.35
N ARG A 153 18.78 1.14 22.62
CA ARG A 153 19.71 1.76 21.67
C ARG A 153 19.67 3.28 21.80
N THR A 154 20.82 3.93 21.58
CA THR A 154 20.90 5.39 21.54
C THR A 154 20.40 5.92 20.20
N ILE A 155 19.94 7.18 20.18
CA ILE A 155 19.56 7.89 18.94
C ILE A 155 20.72 7.84 17.93
N SER A 156 21.94 8.17 18.36
CA SER A 156 23.13 8.16 17.48
C SER A 156 23.41 6.77 16.88
N ASN A 157 23.14 5.68 17.61
CA ASN A 157 23.28 4.33 17.07
C ASN A 157 22.27 4.08 15.93
N VAL A 158 21.00 4.42 16.14
CA VAL A 158 19.93 4.26 15.13
C VAL A 158 20.18 5.15 13.91
N GLU A 159 20.52 6.42 14.12
CA GLU A 159 20.89 7.36 13.05
C GLU A 159 22.10 6.89 12.26
N GLY A 160 23.11 6.31 12.91
CA GLY A 160 24.27 5.71 12.25
C GLY A 160 23.90 4.57 11.30
N MET A 161 22.93 3.72 11.68
CA MET A 161 22.42 2.65 10.81
C MET A 161 21.63 3.22 9.61
N ILE A 162 20.80 4.24 9.84
CA ILE A 162 20.06 4.93 8.76
C ILE A 162 21.03 5.58 7.76
N SER A 163 22.06 6.27 8.27
CA SER A 163 23.11 6.88 7.47
C SER A 163 23.88 5.84 6.65
N SER A 164 24.18 4.68 7.24
CA SER A 164 24.86 3.59 6.54
C SER A 164 24.05 3.07 5.36
N TYR A 165 22.72 2.93 5.49
CA TYR A 165 21.87 2.61 4.34
C TYR A 165 21.97 3.67 3.24
N ASN A 166 21.97 4.96 3.60
CA ASN A 166 22.06 6.05 2.62
C ASN A 166 23.43 6.07 1.92
N GLN A 167 24.50 5.73 2.63
CA GLN A 167 25.85 5.61 2.07
C GLN A 167 25.98 4.39 1.16
N PHE A 168 25.43 3.24 1.56
CA PHE A 168 25.61 1.98 0.85
C PHE A 168 24.69 1.85 -0.37
N TYR A 169 23.50 2.42 -0.29
CA TYR A 169 22.44 2.32 -1.32
C TYR A 169 21.81 3.69 -1.61
N PRO A 170 22.60 4.68 -2.06
CA PRO A 170 22.15 6.06 -2.21
C PRO A 170 20.95 6.18 -3.15
N ASN A 171 19.86 6.79 -2.66
CA ASN A 171 18.59 6.97 -3.38
C ASN A 171 17.91 5.68 -3.86
N MET A 172 18.34 4.51 -3.37
CA MET A 172 17.76 3.23 -3.82
C MET A 172 16.56 2.82 -2.99
N LEU A 173 16.52 3.09 -1.69
CA LEU A 173 15.40 2.72 -0.82
C LEU A 173 14.32 3.79 -0.80
N ASP A 174 13.08 3.39 -0.55
CA ASP A 174 11.94 4.29 -0.42
C ASP A 174 11.68 4.73 1.03
N GLY A 175 12.33 4.03 1.98
CA GLY A 175 12.00 4.16 3.39
C GLY A 175 12.87 3.37 4.35
N ILE A 176 12.60 3.57 5.64
CA ILE A 176 13.21 2.85 6.77
C ILE A 176 12.10 2.14 7.54
N MET A 177 12.40 0.92 7.97
CA MET A 177 11.59 0.17 8.90
C MET A 177 12.31 0.10 10.24
N PHE A 178 11.67 0.65 11.27
CA PHE A 178 12.07 0.51 12.65
C PHE A 178 11.48 -0.77 13.23
N ASP A 179 12.34 -1.68 13.68
CA ASP A 179 11.93 -2.86 14.45
C ASP A 179 12.08 -2.65 15.95
N GLU A 180 11.46 -3.54 16.71
CA GLU A 180 11.47 -3.51 18.17
C GLU A 180 10.92 -2.16 18.67
N VAL A 181 9.85 -1.65 18.06
CA VAL A 181 9.27 -0.35 18.44
C VAL A 181 8.48 -0.52 19.74
N SER A 182 8.63 0.42 20.66
CA SER A 182 7.88 0.42 21.92
C SER A 182 6.41 0.75 21.67
N GLY A 183 5.52 0.02 22.33
CA GLY A 183 4.10 0.39 22.41
C GLY A 183 3.80 1.51 23.40
N SER A 184 4.78 1.94 24.21
CA SER A 184 4.61 2.97 25.25
C SER A 184 4.67 4.39 24.68
N CYS A 185 3.88 5.30 25.25
CA CYS A 185 3.92 6.74 24.94
C CYS A 185 5.18 7.45 25.44
N SER A 186 5.98 6.80 26.28
CA SER A 186 7.18 7.39 26.89
C SER A 186 8.30 7.68 25.88
N GLU A 187 8.30 6.96 24.76
CA GLU A 187 9.41 7.00 23.78
C GLU A 187 9.10 7.89 22.57
N PHE A 188 8.05 8.71 22.62
CA PHE A 188 7.63 9.59 21.52
C PHE A 188 8.81 10.45 21.00
N SER A 189 9.55 11.10 21.90
CA SER A 189 10.68 11.97 21.52
C SER A 189 11.78 11.20 20.79
N PHE A 190 12.04 9.94 21.20
CA PHE A 190 13.00 9.08 20.52
C PHE A 190 12.54 8.79 19.09
N TYR A 191 11.31 8.29 18.91
CA TYR A 191 10.80 7.94 17.58
C TYR A 191 10.59 9.14 16.67
N GLN A 192 10.19 10.29 17.23
CA GLN A 192 10.12 11.53 16.49
C GLN A 192 11.49 11.92 15.95
N THR A 193 12.54 11.85 16.77
CA THR A 193 13.90 12.22 16.38
C THR A 193 14.40 11.33 15.24
N VAL A 194 14.38 10.00 15.41
CA VAL A 194 14.93 9.08 14.40
C VAL A 194 14.10 9.05 13.11
N SER A 195 12.79 9.26 13.19
CA SER A 195 11.93 9.36 12.01
C SER A 195 12.19 10.66 11.24
N ASN A 196 12.41 11.78 11.94
CA ASN A 196 12.78 13.05 11.32
C ASN A 196 14.16 12.96 10.66
N TYR A 197 15.11 12.31 11.31
CA TYR A 197 16.43 12.05 10.73
C TYR A 197 16.34 11.23 9.44
N ALA A 198 15.60 10.12 9.43
CA ALA A 198 15.38 9.32 8.22
C ALA A 198 14.77 10.17 7.08
N ARG A 199 13.75 10.98 7.39
CA ARG A 199 13.13 11.89 6.41
C ARG A 199 14.09 12.94 5.87
N SER A 200 14.99 13.47 6.71
CA SER A 200 16.02 14.43 6.29
C SER A 200 16.98 13.88 5.23
N LEU A 201 17.15 12.55 5.17
CA LEU A 201 17.96 11.86 4.16
C LEU A 201 17.15 11.43 2.93
N GLY A 202 15.87 11.82 2.84
CA GLY A 202 14.99 11.48 1.71
C GLY A 202 14.17 10.20 1.90
N TYR A 203 14.25 9.53 3.04
CA TYR A 203 13.40 8.38 3.34
C TYR A 203 11.99 8.83 3.75
N SER A 204 11.11 9.00 2.77
CA SER A 204 9.75 9.50 3.01
C SER A 204 8.80 8.48 3.62
N TYR A 205 9.10 7.17 3.52
CA TYR A 205 8.23 6.11 4.02
C TYR A 205 8.80 5.45 5.28
N ILE A 206 8.26 5.78 6.44
CA ILE A 206 8.71 5.22 7.72
C ILE A 206 7.74 4.12 8.18
N ARG A 207 8.25 2.91 8.36
CA ARG A 207 7.53 1.78 8.95
C ARG A 207 7.96 1.59 10.40
N ALA A 208 7.02 1.31 11.29
CA ALA A 208 7.26 0.88 12.66
C ALA A 208 6.75 -0.55 12.87
N ASN A 209 7.51 -1.37 13.61
CA ASN A 209 7.07 -2.68 14.05
C ASN A 209 7.14 -2.80 15.58
N PRO A 210 6.03 -2.50 16.28
CA PRO A 210 5.84 -2.87 17.68
C PRO A 210 5.33 -4.30 17.89
N GLY A 211 4.94 -5.02 16.83
CA GLY A 211 4.30 -6.34 16.89
C GLY A 211 2.95 -6.38 17.61
N SER A 212 2.46 -5.25 18.08
CA SER A 212 1.32 -5.09 18.99
C SER A 212 0.76 -3.66 18.90
N SER A 213 -0.18 -3.27 19.79
CA SER A 213 -0.68 -1.90 19.83
C SER A 213 0.45 -0.89 20.09
N ILE A 214 0.41 0.24 19.38
CA ILE A 214 1.32 1.38 19.61
C ILE A 214 0.64 2.43 20.49
N CYS A 215 1.37 3.40 21.04
CA CYS A 215 0.73 4.58 21.62
C CYS A 215 0.09 5.46 20.54
N GLN A 216 -1.11 5.98 20.83
CA GLN A 216 -1.90 6.72 19.86
C GLN A 216 -1.21 8.02 19.39
N THR A 217 -0.43 8.67 20.25
CA THR A 217 0.32 9.89 19.93
C THR A 217 1.44 9.65 18.92
N ASP A 218 1.91 8.41 18.82
CA ASP A 218 3.04 8.03 17.99
C ASP A 218 2.58 7.67 16.57
N VAL A 219 1.28 7.38 16.37
CA VAL A 219 0.72 6.99 15.07
C VAL A 219 1.11 7.95 13.94
N PRO A 220 1.02 9.29 14.09
CA PRO A 220 1.38 10.22 13.03
C PRO A 220 2.88 10.27 12.71
N LEU A 221 3.74 9.66 13.52
CA LEU A 221 5.18 9.61 13.26
C LEU A 221 5.52 8.63 12.13
N PHE A 222 4.60 7.74 11.75
CA PHE A 222 4.84 6.62 10.84
C PHE A 222 3.84 6.58 9.69
N ASN A 223 4.27 5.99 8.57
CA ASN A 223 3.42 5.73 7.41
C ASN A 223 2.83 4.32 7.43
N HIS A 224 3.50 3.38 8.10
CA HIS A 224 3.08 1.99 8.27
C HIS A 224 3.38 1.53 9.69
N ILE A 225 2.41 0.93 10.37
CA ILE A 225 2.60 0.37 11.72
C ILE A 225 2.15 -1.09 11.73
N ALA A 226 3.05 -2.02 12.06
CA ALA A 226 2.71 -3.44 12.23
C ALA A 226 2.15 -3.68 13.64
N ILE A 227 0.83 -3.74 13.72
CA ILE A 227 0.06 -3.72 14.98
C ILE A 227 -0.29 -5.11 15.53
N TYR A 228 0.21 -6.14 14.87
CA TYR A 228 0.01 -7.54 15.25
C TYR A 228 1.11 -8.40 14.63
N GLU A 229 1.75 -9.22 15.45
CA GLU A 229 2.74 -10.21 15.05
C GLU A 229 2.59 -11.44 15.97
N SER A 230 1.87 -12.47 15.50
CA SER A 230 1.65 -13.67 16.32
C SER A 230 1.19 -14.90 15.54
N ALA A 231 1.14 -16.03 16.25
CA ALA A 231 0.53 -17.25 15.79
C ALA A 231 -1.00 -17.11 15.85
N GLY A 232 -1.66 -17.38 14.73
CA GLY A 232 -3.12 -17.27 14.64
C GLY A 232 -3.60 -15.90 14.19
N TYR A 233 -4.89 -15.82 13.91
CA TYR A 233 -5.54 -14.62 13.39
C TYR A 233 -6.08 -13.76 14.54
N PRO A 234 -5.83 -12.43 14.54
CA PRO A 234 -6.49 -11.53 15.48
C PRO A 234 -7.99 -11.43 15.19
N SER A 235 -8.80 -11.20 16.22
CA SER A 235 -10.22 -10.89 16.06
C SER A 235 -10.42 -9.52 15.40
N GLU A 236 -11.63 -9.28 14.85
CA GLU A 236 -12.01 -7.95 14.36
C GLU A 236 -11.92 -6.89 15.47
N SER A 237 -12.26 -7.24 16.71
CA SER A 237 -12.15 -6.32 17.86
C SER A 237 -10.71 -5.91 18.17
N THR A 238 -9.75 -6.84 18.08
CA THR A 238 -8.32 -6.52 18.21
C THR A 238 -7.86 -5.60 17.10
N LEU A 239 -8.25 -5.87 15.84
CA LEU A 239 -7.92 -5.00 14.72
C LEU A 239 -8.52 -3.60 14.89
N ALA A 240 -9.79 -3.50 15.27
CA ALA A 240 -10.46 -2.23 15.49
C ALA A 240 -9.78 -1.40 16.60
N SER A 241 -9.43 -2.04 17.72
CA SER A 241 -8.74 -1.40 18.84
C SER A 241 -7.34 -0.91 18.44
N ASN A 242 -6.52 -1.78 17.85
CA ASN A 242 -5.13 -1.47 17.55
C ASN A 242 -4.96 -0.47 16.39
N THR A 243 -6.01 -0.25 15.61
CA THR A 243 -6.05 0.78 14.55
C THR A 243 -6.76 2.06 14.98
N TYR A 244 -7.30 2.12 16.21
CA TYR A 244 -8.15 3.22 16.69
C TYR A 244 -9.31 3.53 15.75
N TYR A 245 -9.93 2.49 15.17
CA TYR A 245 -11.01 2.68 14.21
C TYR A 245 -12.21 3.39 14.86
N PRO A 246 -12.84 4.39 14.21
CA PRO A 246 -12.60 4.86 12.83
C PRO A 246 -11.68 6.08 12.71
N GLN A 247 -10.98 6.50 13.77
CA GLN A 247 -10.19 7.74 13.78
C GLN A 247 -9.07 7.73 12.73
N TYR A 248 -8.37 6.60 12.57
CA TYR A 248 -7.37 6.43 11.54
C TYR A 248 -7.89 5.52 10.43
N SER A 249 -7.79 6.00 9.19
CA SER A 249 -8.07 5.22 7.99
C SER A 249 -6.77 4.90 7.25
N LYS A 250 -6.85 4.01 6.27
CA LYS A 250 -5.70 3.63 5.43
C LYS A 250 -5.12 4.78 4.60
N SER A 251 -5.87 5.86 4.42
CA SER A 251 -5.37 7.07 3.75
C SER A 251 -4.52 7.93 4.68
N VAL A 252 -4.56 7.68 6.00
CA VAL A 252 -3.76 8.38 7.00
C VAL A 252 -2.52 7.55 7.36
N VAL A 253 -2.72 6.27 7.70
CA VAL A 253 -1.63 5.35 8.09
C VAL A 253 -1.94 3.92 7.63
N GLY A 254 -0.92 3.23 7.13
CA GLY A 254 -1.02 1.85 6.71
C GLY A 254 -0.78 0.87 7.86
N PHE A 255 -1.83 0.49 8.58
CA PHE A 255 -1.70 -0.59 9.58
C PHE A 255 -1.43 -1.94 8.93
N GLY A 256 -0.60 -2.75 9.58
CA GLY A 256 -0.26 -4.08 9.10
C GLY A 256 -0.34 -5.17 10.16
N ALA A 257 -0.50 -6.42 9.72
CA ALA A 257 -0.44 -7.60 10.57
C ALA A 257 0.42 -8.70 9.94
N THR A 258 1.25 -9.31 10.78
CA THR A 258 2.00 -10.52 10.51
C THR A 258 1.30 -11.68 11.23
N VAL A 259 0.83 -12.66 10.48
CA VAL A 259 0.18 -13.86 11.00
C VAL A 259 1.00 -15.08 10.58
N HIS A 260 1.48 -15.84 11.56
CA HIS A 260 2.32 -17.02 11.29
C HIS A 260 1.71 -18.30 11.90
N THR A 261 2.39 -19.42 11.68
CA THR A 261 1.94 -20.76 12.12
C THR A 261 0.58 -21.13 11.52
N GLN A 262 0.26 -20.63 10.32
CA GLN A 262 -1.01 -20.91 9.63
C GLN A 262 -0.76 -21.85 8.45
N PRO A 263 -1.09 -23.15 8.52
CA PRO A 263 -0.83 -24.10 7.43
C PRO A 263 -1.59 -23.74 6.14
N THR A 264 -2.69 -22.99 6.25
CA THR A 264 -3.44 -22.40 5.14
C THR A 264 -3.84 -20.97 5.50
N TYR A 265 -3.97 -20.08 4.50
CA TYR A 265 -4.56 -18.76 4.74
C TYR A 265 -6.08 -18.83 4.90
N ASP A 266 -6.66 -17.94 5.71
CA ASP A 266 -8.11 -17.79 5.86
C ASP A 266 -8.62 -16.62 4.97
N PRO A 267 -9.36 -16.89 3.87
CA PRO A 267 -9.90 -15.84 3.00
C PRO A 267 -11.03 -15.03 3.68
N THR A 268 -11.76 -15.61 4.63
CA THR A 268 -12.83 -14.93 5.36
C THR A 268 -12.23 -13.91 6.32
N TRP A 269 -11.20 -14.31 7.07
CA TRP A 269 -10.44 -13.38 7.91
C TRP A 269 -9.79 -12.30 7.05
N LEU A 270 -9.14 -12.65 5.93
CA LEU A 270 -8.48 -11.67 5.07
C LEU A 270 -9.48 -10.64 4.55
N HIS A 271 -10.68 -11.06 4.14
CA HIS A 271 -11.76 -10.15 3.75
C HIS A 271 -12.08 -9.12 4.84
N MET A 272 -12.36 -9.59 6.05
CA MET A 272 -12.66 -8.74 7.21
C MET A 272 -11.47 -7.81 7.51
N ALA A 273 -10.26 -8.36 7.54
CA ALA A 273 -9.05 -7.63 7.85
C ALA A 273 -8.77 -6.51 6.84
N THR A 274 -9.22 -6.63 5.58
CA THR A 274 -9.10 -5.54 4.60
C THR A 274 -9.87 -4.27 5.00
N LYS A 275 -10.77 -4.30 5.98
CA LYS A 275 -11.37 -3.08 6.53
C LYS A 275 -10.37 -2.24 7.34
N TYR A 276 -9.42 -2.90 8.01
CA TYR A 276 -8.50 -2.28 8.97
C TYR A 276 -7.06 -2.20 8.46
N LEU A 277 -6.63 -3.23 7.73
CA LEU A 277 -5.22 -3.42 7.38
C LEU A 277 -4.93 -2.98 5.95
N LYS A 278 -3.87 -2.18 5.81
CA LYS A 278 -3.24 -1.86 4.53
C LYS A 278 -2.25 -2.93 4.12
N TRP A 279 -1.56 -3.57 5.07
CA TRP A 279 -0.49 -4.54 4.80
C TRP A 279 -0.74 -5.85 5.53
N VAL A 280 -0.60 -6.98 4.84
CA VAL A 280 -0.68 -8.30 5.46
C VAL A 280 0.53 -9.14 5.08
N TYR A 281 0.98 -9.97 6.02
CA TYR A 281 1.89 -11.08 5.76
C TYR A 281 1.34 -12.30 6.48
N ILE A 282 1.02 -13.36 5.73
CA ILE A 282 0.47 -14.60 6.26
C ILE A 282 1.40 -15.74 5.83
N THR A 283 1.83 -16.55 6.78
CA THR A 283 2.82 -17.62 6.53
C THR A 283 2.50 -18.92 7.30
N ASP A 284 2.83 -20.04 6.66
CA ASP A 284 2.83 -21.38 7.24
C ASP A 284 4.03 -21.67 8.12
N GLN A 285 5.03 -20.78 8.10
CA GLN A 285 6.23 -20.91 8.91
C GLN A 285 5.94 -20.64 10.39
N THR A 286 6.73 -21.29 11.25
CA THR A 286 6.57 -21.25 12.70
C THR A 286 7.76 -20.57 13.38
N GLU A 287 7.59 -20.24 14.66
CA GLU A 287 8.70 -19.82 15.52
C GLU A 287 9.82 -20.86 15.59
N PRO A 288 11.08 -20.45 15.83
CA PRO A 288 11.54 -19.11 16.22
C PRO A 288 11.81 -18.15 15.04
N ASN A 289 11.55 -18.57 13.80
CA ASN A 289 11.82 -17.73 12.62
C ASN A 289 10.75 -17.96 11.53
N PRO A 290 9.59 -17.29 11.63
CA PRO A 290 8.52 -17.40 10.64
C PRO A 290 8.85 -16.69 9.30
N TYR A 291 10.08 -16.18 9.14
CA TYR A 291 10.53 -15.41 7.98
C TYR A 291 11.56 -16.15 7.13
N ALA A 292 11.87 -17.41 7.45
CA ALA A 292 12.96 -18.15 6.83
C ALA A 292 12.62 -18.73 5.44
N VAL A 293 11.33 -18.90 5.14
CA VAL A 293 10.88 -19.61 3.93
C VAL A 293 9.67 -18.90 3.34
N PHE A 294 9.67 -18.80 2.00
CA PHE A 294 8.58 -18.24 1.22
C PHE A 294 7.26 -19.00 1.46
N PRO A 295 6.15 -18.32 1.82
CA PRO A 295 4.90 -19.00 2.18
C PRO A 295 4.33 -19.86 1.05
N ALA A 296 3.92 -21.10 1.37
CA ALA A 296 3.49 -22.07 0.36
C ALA A 296 2.25 -21.62 -0.43
N TYR A 297 1.37 -20.85 0.20
CA TYR A 297 0.12 -20.35 -0.38
C TYR A 297 0.17 -18.85 -0.76
N PHE A 298 1.34 -18.23 -0.83
CA PHE A 298 1.49 -16.79 -1.05
C PHE A 298 0.68 -16.28 -2.26
N ASN A 299 0.79 -16.98 -3.40
CA ASN A 299 0.07 -16.61 -4.62
C ASN A 299 -1.46 -16.76 -4.50
N GLN A 300 -1.96 -17.60 -3.60
CA GLN A 300 -3.41 -17.81 -3.43
C GLN A 300 -4.05 -16.57 -2.81
N TYR A 301 -3.49 -16.01 -1.73
CA TYR A 301 -4.05 -14.78 -1.17
C TYR A 301 -3.70 -13.53 -1.96
N LEU A 302 -2.63 -13.51 -2.76
CA LEU A 302 -2.43 -12.46 -3.77
C LEU A 302 -3.52 -12.48 -4.86
N THR A 303 -3.95 -13.66 -5.28
CA THR A 303 -5.09 -13.82 -6.19
C THR A 303 -6.34 -13.25 -5.55
N TYR A 304 -6.58 -13.57 -4.28
CA TYR A 304 -7.73 -13.05 -3.52
C TYR A 304 -7.70 -11.52 -3.40
N LEU A 305 -6.56 -10.92 -3.05
CA LEU A 305 -6.41 -9.46 -3.01
C LEU A 305 -6.62 -8.80 -4.38
N THR A 306 -6.17 -9.46 -5.45
CA THR A 306 -6.42 -8.98 -6.82
C THR A 306 -7.91 -8.97 -7.15
N ILE A 307 -8.64 -10.01 -6.74
CA ILE A 307 -10.10 -10.09 -6.89
C ILE A 307 -10.75 -8.95 -6.12
N LEU A 308 -10.42 -8.76 -4.84
CA LEU A 308 -10.96 -7.65 -4.03
C LEU A 308 -10.68 -6.27 -4.64
N GLN A 309 -9.53 -6.08 -5.28
CA GLN A 309 -9.18 -4.82 -5.95
C GLN A 309 -9.91 -4.61 -7.28
N LYS A 310 -10.15 -5.68 -8.06
CA LYS A 310 -10.98 -5.65 -9.27
C LYS A 310 -12.46 -5.42 -8.95
N HIS A 311 -12.86 -5.87 -7.76
CA HIS A 311 -13.97 -5.45 -6.89
C HIS A 311 -14.37 -3.98 -6.89
N HIS A 312 -13.50 -3.04 -7.25
CA HIS A 312 -13.78 -1.62 -7.07
C HIS A 312 -13.36 -0.77 -8.27
N HIS A 313 -14.23 0.16 -8.67
CA HIS A 313 -13.99 1.10 -9.76
C HIS A 313 -14.20 2.53 -9.29
N PHE A 314 -13.59 3.48 -10.01
CA PHE A 314 -13.80 4.90 -9.78
C PHE A 314 -14.92 5.41 -10.68
N LEU A 315 -15.90 6.08 -10.08
CA LEU A 315 -16.97 6.79 -10.76
C LEU A 315 -16.77 8.29 -10.54
N SER A 316 -16.25 8.98 -11.55
CA SER A 316 -16.10 10.44 -11.54
C SER A 316 -17.36 11.10 -12.10
N VAL A 317 -17.87 12.11 -11.40
CA VAL A 317 -19.07 12.86 -11.82
C VAL A 317 -18.73 14.34 -11.88
N ASN A 318 -18.95 14.94 -13.05
CA ASN A 318 -18.75 16.36 -13.34
C ASN A 318 -20.06 17.01 -13.79
N ALA A 319 -20.10 18.34 -13.78
CA ALA A 319 -21.19 19.14 -14.32
C ALA A 319 -20.63 20.22 -15.27
N VAL A 320 -21.36 20.50 -16.34
CA VAL A 320 -21.04 21.56 -17.32
C VAL A 320 -22.30 22.32 -17.73
N ASP A 321 -22.14 23.57 -18.20
CA ASP A 321 -23.21 24.29 -18.92
C ASP A 321 -23.37 23.74 -20.35
N THR A 322 -24.37 24.23 -21.09
CA THR A 322 -24.59 23.83 -22.50
C THR A 322 -23.47 24.23 -23.46
N ASP A 323 -22.59 25.15 -23.08
CA ASP A 323 -21.40 25.52 -23.84
C ASP A 323 -20.18 24.65 -23.47
N GLY A 324 -20.33 23.72 -22.53
CA GLY A 324 -19.29 22.82 -22.06
C GLY A 324 -18.37 23.41 -20.99
N ARG A 325 -18.71 24.56 -20.40
CA ARG A 325 -17.93 25.17 -19.31
C ARG A 325 -18.18 24.44 -17.99
N PRO A 326 -17.15 24.13 -17.19
CA PRO A 326 -17.32 23.43 -15.91
C PRO A 326 -18.18 24.19 -14.90
N ILE A 327 -19.10 23.49 -14.26
CA ILE A 327 -19.87 23.97 -13.10
C ILE A 327 -19.41 23.20 -11.85
N HIS A 328 -18.94 23.93 -10.85
CA HIS A 328 -18.50 23.38 -9.57
C HIS A 328 -19.57 23.56 -8.50
N GLY A 329 -19.65 22.64 -7.54
CA GLY A 329 -20.53 22.76 -6.40
C GLY A 329 -21.96 22.24 -6.61
N MET A 330 -22.26 21.56 -7.72
CA MET A 330 -23.59 20.95 -7.90
C MET A 330 -23.74 19.77 -6.97
N GLY A 331 -24.85 19.71 -6.22
CA GLY A 331 -25.14 18.61 -5.32
C GLY A 331 -25.21 17.29 -6.08
N ILE A 332 -24.55 16.26 -5.55
CA ILE A 332 -24.62 14.90 -6.08
C ILE A 332 -24.79 13.90 -4.97
N TRP A 333 -25.41 12.77 -5.29
CA TRP A 333 -25.38 11.63 -4.41
C TRP A 333 -25.44 10.31 -5.16
N LEU A 334 -24.90 9.29 -4.51
CA LEU A 334 -24.87 7.92 -4.98
C LEU A 334 -25.82 7.10 -4.12
N GLU A 335 -26.67 6.30 -4.75
CA GLU A 335 -27.67 5.47 -4.09
C GLU A 335 -27.62 4.03 -4.60
N MET A 336 -28.13 3.11 -3.80
CA MET A 336 -28.52 1.79 -4.28
C MET A 336 -29.82 1.89 -5.10
N PRO A 337 -30.10 0.93 -6.01
CA PRO A 337 -31.37 0.87 -6.73
C PRO A 337 -32.61 0.82 -5.81
N SER A 338 -32.44 0.35 -4.56
CA SER A 338 -33.48 0.38 -3.51
C SER A 338 -33.86 1.80 -3.05
N GLY A 339 -33.04 2.82 -3.34
CA GLY A 339 -33.22 4.20 -2.91
C GLY A 339 -32.42 4.59 -1.67
N ASP A 340 -31.62 3.68 -1.11
CA ASP A 340 -30.76 3.99 0.03
C ASP A 340 -29.57 4.85 -0.40
N ILE A 341 -29.42 6.02 0.24
CA ILE A 341 -28.30 6.92 -0.04
C ILE A 341 -27.01 6.35 0.54
N ILE A 342 -26.05 6.09 -0.34
CA ILE A 342 -24.70 5.63 0.02
C ILE A 342 -23.86 6.82 0.48
N LYS A 343 -23.85 7.90 -0.32
CA LYS A 343 -23.04 9.09 -0.04
C LYS A 343 -23.55 10.33 -0.79
N LYS A 344 -23.53 11.49 -0.14
CA LYS A 344 -23.73 12.81 -0.75
C LYS A 344 -22.39 13.56 -0.91
N ALA A 345 -22.25 14.37 -1.94
CA ALA A 345 -21.07 15.18 -2.25
C ALA A 345 -21.43 16.35 -3.20
N PHE A 346 -20.42 17.03 -3.74
CA PHE A 346 -20.57 18.11 -4.73
C PHE A 346 -19.65 17.88 -5.94
N THR A 347 -20.05 18.30 -7.15
CA THR A 347 -19.21 18.20 -8.35
C THR A 347 -18.00 19.15 -8.31
N PRO A 348 -16.84 18.76 -8.86
CA PRO A 348 -16.50 17.42 -9.32
C PRO A 348 -16.26 16.48 -8.13
N HIS A 349 -16.71 15.22 -8.24
CA HIS A 349 -16.42 14.21 -7.23
C HIS A 349 -16.06 12.87 -7.87
N THR A 350 -15.30 12.04 -7.15
CA THR A 350 -15.06 10.65 -7.54
C THR A 350 -15.49 9.71 -6.42
N PHE A 351 -16.44 8.84 -6.72
CA PHE A 351 -16.87 7.75 -5.84
C PHE A 351 -16.02 6.50 -6.09
N THR A 352 -15.79 5.74 -5.04
CA THR A 352 -15.28 4.37 -5.14
C THR A 352 -16.48 3.42 -5.07
N VAL A 353 -16.79 2.76 -6.17
CA VAL A 353 -17.94 1.86 -6.31
C VAL A 353 -17.47 0.41 -6.39
N LYS A 354 -18.36 -0.56 -6.15
CA LYS A 354 -18.05 -1.98 -6.36
C LYS A 354 -18.29 -2.37 -7.82
N SER A 355 -17.45 -3.25 -8.38
CA SER A 355 -17.76 -3.89 -9.65
C SER A 355 -18.98 -4.80 -9.48
N ASP A 356 -19.74 -4.99 -10.55
CA ASP A 356 -20.89 -5.91 -10.60
C ASP A 356 -22.11 -5.49 -9.74
N ALA A 357 -22.08 -4.27 -9.19
CA ALA A 357 -23.21 -3.64 -8.53
C ALA A 357 -23.81 -2.55 -9.43
N GLN A 358 -25.13 -2.48 -9.44
CA GLN A 358 -25.88 -1.39 -10.06
C GLN A 358 -25.98 -0.23 -9.07
N TYR A 359 -25.75 0.98 -9.54
CA TYR A 359 -25.89 2.20 -8.75
C TYR A 359 -26.86 3.16 -9.41
N ARG A 360 -27.39 4.09 -8.63
CA ARG A 360 -28.10 5.27 -9.12
C ARG A 360 -27.33 6.52 -8.72
N VAL A 361 -26.89 7.27 -9.73
CA VAL A 361 -26.22 8.57 -9.56
C VAL A 361 -27.27 9.64 -9.74
N VAL A 362 -27.33 10.58 -8.81
CA VAL A 362 -28.30 11.67 -8.88
C VAL A 362 -27.58 13.01 -8.82
N LEU A 363 -27.95 13.89 -9.76
CA LEU A 363 -27.51 15.27 -9.85
C LEU A 363 -28.64 16.19 -9.37
N ALA A 364 -28.30 17.16 -8.51
CA ALA A 364 -29.24 18.16 -8.02
C ALA A 364 -29.40 19.31 -9.01
N ASN A 365 -30.58 19.94 -9.02
CA ASN A 365 -30.73 21.30 -9.56
C ASN A 365 -30.28 22.31 -8.50
N PHE A 366 -29.75 23.46 -8.94
CA PHE A 366 -29.38 24.54 -8.02
C PHE A 366 -29.50 25.89 -8.70
N ARG A 367 -30.36 26.75 -8.15
CA ARG A 367 -30.67 28.09 -8.67
C ARG A 367 -31.06 28.04 -10.15
N GLU A 368 -30.39 28.82 -11.00
CA GLU A 368 -30.57 28.89 -12.45
C GLU A 368 -30.08 27.63 -13.20
N HIS A 369 -29.27 26.78 -12.56
CA HIS A 369 -28.75 25.57 -13.17
C HIS A 369 -29.75 24.41 -13.00
N VAL A 370 -30.43 24.09 -14.10
CA VAL A 370 -31.36 22.96 -14.20
C VAL A 370 -30.74 21.85 -15.06
N PHE A 371 -30.68 20.63 -14.53
CA PHE A 371 -30.18 19.47 -15.24
C PHE A 371 -30.99 19.27 -16.52
N ASP A 372 -30.30 19.16 -17.65
CA ASP A 372 -30.91 18.99 -18.97
C ASP A 372 -30.74 17.55 -19.45
N HIS A 373 -29.50 17.07 -19.57
CA HIS A 373 -29.20 15.72 -20.01
C HIS A 373 -27.81 15.23 -19.56
N TRP A 374 -27.54 13.93 -19.70
CA TRP A 374 -26.19 13.39 -19.56
C TRP A 374 -25.41 13.53 -20.86
N GLN A 375 -24.18 14.05 -20.81
CA GLN A 375 -23.40 14.38 -22.01
C GLN A 375 -23.20 13.19 -22.97
N ASP A 376 -23.03 11.98 -22.44
CA ASP A 376 -22.88 10.73 -23.20
C ASP A 376 -24.21 10.05 -23.56
N GLN A 377 -25.33 10.59 -23.09
CA GLN A 377 -26.68 10.14 -23.38
C GLN A 377 -27.60 11.35 -23.58
N THR A 378 -27.45 12.06 -24.70
CA THR A 378 -28.15 13.34 -24.96
C THR A 378 -29.68 13.26 -24.92
N ASN A 379 -30.25 12.06 -25.06
CA ASN A 379 -31.71 11.84 -24.96
C ASN A 379 -32.16 11.47 -23.53
N ASN A 380 -31.23 11.30 -22.59
CA ASN A 380 -31.53 10.96 -21.21
C ASN A 380 -31.60 12.23 -20.37
N THR A 381 -32.82 12.75 -20.23
CA THR A 381 -33.12 13.93 -19.40
C THR A 381 -33.46 13.58 -17.95
N ASP A 382 -33.30 12.32 -17.54
CA ASP A 382 -33.49 11.93 -16.13
C ASP A 382 -32.18 12.15 -15.37
N ARG A 383 -32.24 13.05 -14.38
CA ARG A 383 -31.10 13.32 -13.47
C ARG A 383 -30.76 12.14 -12.56
N HIS A 384 -31.63 11.13 -12.48
CA HIS A 384 -31.40 9.86 -11.78
C HIS A 384 -30.88 8.80 -12.74
N ARG A 385 -29.56 8.68 -12.83
CA ARG A 385 -28.94 7.75 -13.76
C ARG A 385 -28.59 6.44 -13.11
N ILE A 386 -29.23 5.39 -13.60
CA ILE A 386 -28.81 4.01 -13.34
C ILE A 386 -27.53 3.71 -14.11
N ILE A 387 -26.55 3.11 -13.44
CA ILE A 387 -25.29 2.71 -14.05
C ILE A 387 -24.83 1.33 -13.55
N PHE A 388 -24.29 0.53 -14.47
CA PHE A 388 -23.56 -0.68 -14.18
C PHE A 388 -22.08 -0.46 -14.47
N ILE A 389 -21.23 -0.61 -13.45
CA ILE A 389 -19.83 -0.20 -13.54
C ILE A 389 -18.94 -1.44 -13.67
N THR A 390 -18.37 -1.61 -14.86
CA THR A 390 -17.41 -2.68 -15.22
C THR A 390 -15.97 -2.18 -15.32
N GLY A 391 -15.76 -0.88 -15.10
CA GLY A 391 -14.47 -0.21 -15.18
C GLY A 391 -14.59 1.24 -14.67
N ASN A 392 -13.45 1.93 -14.54
CA ASN A 392 -13.46 3.35 -14.18
C ASN A 392 -14.31 4.13 -15.20
N THR A 393 -15.25 4.92 -14.71
CA THR A 393 -16.26 5.59 -15.54
C THR A 393 -16.34 7.07 -15.17
N THR A 394 -16.49 7.94 -16.17
CA THR A 394 -16.76 9.36 -15.98
C THR A 394 -18.14 9.69 -16.51
N LEU A 395 -18.95 10.36 -15.70
CA LEU A 395 -20.25 10.90 -16.07
C LEU A 395 -20.21 12.42 -16.03
N VAL A 396 -20.88 13.05 -16.99
CA VAL A 396 -20.99 14.51 -17.04
C VAL A 396 -22.46 14.88 -17.22
N GLY A 397 -23.00 15.63 -16.26
CA GLY A 397 -24.32 16.24 -16.39
C GLY A 397 -24.23 17.59 -17.07
N VAL A 398 -25.08 17.82 -18.07
CA VAL A 398 -25.22 19.10 -18.76
C VAL A 398 -26.39 19.85 -18.15
N TYR A 399 -26.17 21.13 -17.83
CA TYR A 399 -27.14 22.02 -17.23
C TYR A 399 -27.51 23.15 -18.18
N LEU A 400 -28.81 23.48 -18.22
CA LEU A 400 -29.32 24.70 -18.82
C LEU A 400 -29.36 25.81 -17.78
N GLU A 401 -28.97 27.01 -18.19
CA GLU A 401 -29.33 28.22 -17.46
C GLU A 401 -30.77 28.61 -17.81
N GLN A 402 -31.68 28.46 -16.86
CA GLN A 402 -33.04 28.98 -16.99
C GLN A 402 -33.22 30.16 -16.04
N SER A 403 -33.65 31.30 -16.58
CA SER A 403 -34.18 32.40 -15.77
C SER A 403 -35.48 31.93 -15.10
N CYS A 404 -35.45 31.54 -13.81
CA CYS A 404 -36.66 31.20 -13.06
C CYS A 404 -37.54 32.47 -12.97
N HIS A 405 -38.51 32.61 -13.88
CA HIS A 405 -39.63 33.53 -13.69
C HIS A 405 -40.61 32.92 -12.69
N ILE A 406 -41.12 33.75 -11.78
CA ILE A 406 -41.98 33.43 -10.61
C ILE A 406 -43.21 32.53 -10.91
N ASN A 407 -43.54 32.27 -12.18
CA ASN A 407 -44.71 31.49 -12.59
C ASN A 407 -44.43 30.04 -13.05
N GLN A 408 -43.21 29.50 -12.90
CA GLN A 408 -42.90 28.08 -13.17
C GLN A 408 -42.39 27.32 -11.93
N ILE A 409 -43.10 27.50 -10.81
CA ILE A 409 -42.76 26.98 -9.48
C ILE A 409 -42.48 25.46 -9.46
N ASN A 410 -43.06 24.66 -10.36
CA ASN A 410 -42.96 23.20 -10.32
C ASN A 410 -41.68 22.60 -10.93
N LYS A 411 -40.79 23.40 -11.57
CA LYS A 411 -39.51 22.90 -12.12
C LYS A 411 -38.27 23.36 -11.34
N CYS A 412 -38.35 24.52 -10.69
CA CYS A 412 -37.27 25.05 -9.83
C CYS A 412 -37.40 24.56 -8.36
N ASN A 413 -38.60 24.12 -7.92
CA ASN A 413 -38.84 23.63 -6.56
C ASN A 413 -39.09 22.12 -6.54
N GLU A 414 -38.02 21.33 -6.51
CA GLU A 414 -38.04 20.10 -5.72
C GLU A 414 -37.21 20.34 -4.45
N SER A 415 -37.64 19.69 -3.38
CA SER A 415 -37.27 19.82 -1.97
C SER A 415 -35.79 19.59 -1.61
N ASP A 416 -34.87 19.78 -2.55
CA ASP A 416 -33.43 19.50 -2.38
C ASP A 416 -32.68 20.62 -1.64
N PHE A 417 -33.36 21.72 -1.31
CA PHE A 417 -32.76 22.95 -0.75
C PHE A 417 -32.50 22.96 0.76
N CYS A 418 -32.72 21.87 1.48
CA CYS A 418 -32.51 21.82 2.93
C CYS A 418 -31.59 20.65 3.33
N LEU A 419 -30.35 20.64 2.84
CA LEU A 419 -29.30 19.84 3.46
C LEU A 419 -28.49 20.73 4.43
N PRO A 420 -28.33 20.34 5.71
CA PRO A 420 -27.51 21.11 6.65
C PRO A 420 -26.08 21.22 6.11
N TRP A 421 -25.64 22.46 5.93
CA TRP A 421 -24.26 22.81 5.62
C TRP A 421 -23.43 22.71 6.90
N ASP A 422 -22.62 21.67 7.02
CA ASP A 422 -21.48 21.66 7.95
C ASP A 422 -20.18 21.85 7.16
N GLY A 423 -19.73 23.10 7.09
CA GLY A 423 -18.32 23.45 6.92
C GLY A 423 -17.87 24.04 5.58
N LEU A 424 -17.39 25.29 5.67
CA LEU A 424 -16.52 26.04 4.73
C LEU A 424 -17.19 26.91 3.64
N ALA A 425 -17.67 28.07 4.11
CA ALA A 425 -17.46 29.42 3.57
C ALA A 425 -17.54 29.67 2.04
N TRP A 426 -18.70 30.18 1.61
CA TRP A 426 -18.78 31.38 0.77
C TRP A 426 -19.93 32.25 1.29
N HIS A 427 -19.60 33.47 1.71
CA HIS A 427 -20.54 34.43 2.31
C HIS A 427 -21.34 35.09 1.18
N ASN A 428 -22.65 34.84 1.09
CA ASN A 428 -23.56 35.73 0.35
C ASN A 428 -24.96 35.76 0.99
N LYS A 429 -25.53 36.97 1.00
CA LYS A 429 -26.59 37.51 1.87
C LYS A 429 -28.03 37.04 1.58
N ASP A 430 -28.28 35.78 1.22
CA ASP A 430 -29.64 35.32 0.86
C ASP A 430 -30.16 34.19 1.78
N GLN A 431 -30.20 34.41 3.09
CA GLN A 431 -30.80 33.46 4.05
C GLN A 431 -32.33 33.59 4.24
N ASP A 432 -33.01 34.52 3.57
CA ASP A 432 -34.37 34.90 3.95
C ASP A 432 -35.53 34.05 3.37
N HIS A 433 -35.26 32.89 2.74
CA HIS A 433 -36.34 32.06 2.15
C HIS A 433 -36.60 30.72 2.86
N CYS A 434 -35.88 30.40 3.94
CA CYS A 434 -36.17 29.21 4.75
C CYS A 434 -37.17 29.56 5.87
N GLY A 435 -38.44 29.65 5.50
CA GLY A 435 -39.54 29.97 6.41
C GLY A 435 -39.65 29.00 7.59
N THR A 436 -39.49 29.52 8.79
CA THR A 436 -39.99 28.95 10.04
C THR A 436 -41.51 28.84 9.97
N ASN A 437 -42.06 27.66 9.65
CA ASN A 437 -43.47 27.35 9.92
C ASN A 437 -43.61 25.91 10.43
N ARG A 438 -43.13 25.68 11.66
CA ARG A 438 -43.72 24.66 12.54
C ARG A 438 -44.77 25.34 13.41
N THR A 439 -46.04 25.37 12.99
CA THR A 439 -47.21 25.22 13.89
C THR A 439 -48.51 25.27 13.08
N GLN A 440 -49.52 24.53 13.57
CA GLN A 440 -50.90 24.43 13.08
C GLN A 440 -51.02 23.47 11.88
N TYR A 441 -51.60 22.27 12.01
CA TYR A 441 -52.98 22.01 12.45
C TYR A 441 -53.10 20.77 13.35
N PHE A 442 -53.68 20.98 14.54
CA PHE A 442 -54.46 19.99 15.30
C PHE A 442 -55.95 20.34 15.15
N HIS A 443 -56.83 19.33 15.21
CA HIS A 443 -58.30 19.32 15.01
C HIS A 443 -58.74 19.26 13.53
N ARG A 444 -59.58 18.31 13.07
CA ARG A 444 -60.51 17.36 13.69
C ARG A 444 -60.29 15.94 13.20
#